data_AF-A0A1H5I416-F1
#
_entry.id   AF-A0A1H5I416-F1
#
_cell.length_a   1.000
_cell.length_b   1.000
_cell.length_c   1.000
_cell.angle_alpha   90.00
_cell.angle_beta   90.00
_cell.angle_gamma   90.00
#
_symmetry.space_group_name_H-M   'P 1'
#
loop_
_entity.id
_entity.type
_entity.pdbx_description
1 polymer ?
#
loop_
_entity_poly.entity_id
_entity_poly.type
_entity_poly.pdbx_seq_one_letter_code
_entity_poly.pdbx_strand_id
1 'polypeptide(L)'
;MTSCAERLRWILAEPLDYVHPQRLSIPTGFDSPDARRVLNQMLLEGLDQQGPWPPTAMTAVAQQWIRQWQQLPYIASLMGAWRLFPQLARGGALLQLPMPLRQFASCRPGPRTSMPLGPSSVPLQQVEAAGFNLLSSFSGRLPLPLFERLSLQFSPHVIGLHAQWPVAEPDTALFILAVQHARLHPNPD
;
A
#
# COMPACT_ATOMS: atom_id res chain seq x y z
N MET A 1 -9.52 -1.79 -21.70
CA MET A 1 -9.31 -1.94 -20.24
C MET A 1 -8.67 -3.31 -20.01
N THR A 2 -7.48 -3.39 -19.41
CA THR A 2 -6.88 -4.69 -19.07
C THR A 2 -7.77 -5.43 -18.06
N SER A 3 -8.01 -6.71 -18.34
CA SER A 3 -8.80 -7.59 -17.47
C SER A 3 -8.14 -7.76 -16.10
N CYS A 4 -8.92 -8.13 -15.09
CA CYS A 4 -8.39 -8.41 -13.75
C CYS A 4 -7.32 -9.51 -13.79
N ALA A 5 -7.49 -10.52 -14.66
CA ALA A 5 -6.53 -11.61 -14.84
C ALA A 5 -5.21 -11.14 -15.48
N GLU A 6 -5.24 -10.21 -16.44
CA GLU A 6 -4.02 -9.61 -17.01
C GLU A 6 -3.26 -8.78 -15.98
N ARG A 7 -3.97 -7.95 -15.21
CA ARG A 7 -3.33 -7.17 -14.14
C ARG A 7 -2.72 -8.06 -13.07
N LEU A 8 -3.42 -9.11 -12.66
CA LEU A 8 -2.89 -10.08 -11.71
C LEU A 8 -1.62 -10.76 -12.24
N ARG A 9 -1.62 -11.19 -13.50
CA ARG A 9 -0.42 -11.75 -14.16
C ARG A 9 0.75 -10.77 -14.11
N TRP A 10 0.50 -9.52 -14.47
CA TRP A 10 1.52 -8.47 -14.42
C TRP A 10 2.04 -8.23 -13.00
N ILE A 11 1.17 -8.14 -11.98
CA ILE A 11 1.58 -7.98 -10.57
C ILE A 11 2.52 -9.12 -10.15
N LEU A 12 2.20 -10.35 -10.53
CA LEU A 12 2.98 -11.52 -10.14
C LEU A 12 4.28 -11.68 -10.94
N ALA A 13 4.36 -11.14 -12.16
CA ALA A 13 5.51 -11.33 -13.05
C ALA A 13 6.50 -10.15 -13.06
N GLU A 14 6.05 -8.93 -12.81
CA GLU A 14 6.84 -7.70 -13.05
C GLU A 14 7.01 -6.85 -11.76
N PRO A 15 7.64 -7.37 -10.68
CA PRO A 15 7.81 -6.62 -9.44
C PRO A 15 8.60 -5.31 -9.55
N LEU A 16 9.50 -5.19 -10.53
CA LEU A 16 10.27 -3.97 -10.78
C LEU A 16 9.39 -2.75 -11.10
N ASP A 17 8.17 -2.95 -11.60
CA ASP A 17 7.30 -1.84 -11.99
C ASP A 17 6.63 -1.16 -10.80
N TYR A 18 6.70 -1.76 -9.61
CA TYR A 18 6.07 -1.24 -8.40
C TYR A 18 6.93 -1.37 -7.14
N VAL A 19 8.14 -1.93 -7.23
CA VAL A 19 9.06 -2.01 -6.09
C VAL A 19 9.43 -0.59 -5.64
N HIS A 20 9.41 -0.38 -4.34
CA HIS A 20 9.77 0.91 -3.76
C HIS A 20 11.26 1.21 -4.02
N PRO A 21 11.64 2.42 -4.47
CA PRO A 21 13.03 2.75 -4.82
C PRO A 21 14.07 2.55 -3.70
N GLN A 22 13.65 2.68 -2.43
CA GLN A 22 14.52 2.40 -1.27
C GLN A 22 14.78 0.91 -1.02
N ARG A 23 14.05 0.01 -1.68
CA ARG A 23 14.29 -1.44 -1.61
C ARG A 23 15.25 -1.90 -2.70
N LEU A 24 15.12 -1.32 -3.88
CA LEU A 24 15.95 -1.66 -5.02
C LEU A 24 16.16 -0.42 -5.88
N SER A 25 17.42 -0.06 -6.06
CA SER A 25 17.84 0.92 -7.05
C SER A 25 18.40 0.17 -8.24
N ILE A 26 17.86 0.45 -9.43
CA ILE A 26 18.35 -0.15 -10.68
C ILE A 26 19.60 0.63 -11.10
N PRO A 27 20.77 -0.01 -11.26
CA PRO A 27 21.96 0.67 -11.73
C PRO A 27 21.76 1.22 -13.14
N THR A 28 22.32 2.40 -13.42
CA THR A 28 22.29 3.00 -14.76
C THR A 28 22.83 2.02 -15.81
N GLY A 29 22.09 1.80 -16.88
CA GLY A 29 22.45 0.84 -17.94
C GLY A 29 21.75 -0.52 -17.84
N PHE A 30 20.98 -0.78 -16.76
CA PHE A 30 20.15 -1.97 -16.60
C PHE A 30 18.67 -1.72 -16.94
N ASP A 31 18.39 -0.75 -17.82
CA ASP A 31 17.04 -0.37 -18.23
C ASP A 31 16.55 -1.10 -19.48
N SER A 32 17.39 -1.96 -20.06
CA SER A 32 17.00 -2.75 -21.24
C SER A 32 15.92 -3.79 -20.88
N PRO A 33 15.02 -4.14 -21.82
CA PRO A 33 13.98 -5.14 -21.56
C PRO A 33 14.53 -6.47 -21.05
N ASP A 34 15.67 -6.93 -21.58
CA ASP A 34 16.33 -8.15 -21.13
C ASP A 34 16.90 -8.04 -19.72
N ALA A 35 17.54 -6.91 -19.39
CA ALA A 35 18.04 -6.66 -18.04
C ALA A 35 16.89 -6.62 -17.02
N ARG A 36 15.81 -5.92 -17.34
CA ARG A 36 14.60 -5.87 -16.50
C ARG A 36 14.00 -7.26 -16.29
N ARG A 37 13.88 -8.08 -17.35
CA ARG A 37 13.37 -9.45 -17.25
C ARG A 37 14.20 -10.31 -16.28
N VAL A 38 15.53 -10.24 -16.37
CA VAL A 38 16.43 -10.98 -15.46
C VAL A 38 16.27 -10.47 -14.03
N LEU A 39 16.24 -9.15 -13.83
CA LEU A 39 16.06 -8.57 -12.50
C LEU A 39 14.70 -8.92 -11.87
N ASN A 40 13.61 -8.92 -12.64
CA ASN A 40 12.31 -9.39 -12.19
C ASN A 40 12.36 -10.86 -11.75
N GLN A 41 13.03 -11.71 -12.52
CA GLN A 41 13.23 -13.12 -12.16
C GLN A 41 14.03 -13.25 -10.85
N MET A 42 15.14 -12.53 -10.70
CA MET A 42 15.94 -12.56 -9.47
C MET A 42 15.13 -12.12 -8.23
N LEU A 43 14.29 -11.08 -8.38
CA LEU A 43 13.38 -10.67 -7.31
C LEU A 43 12.35 -11.74 -6.98
N LEU A 44 11.81 -12.43 -7.99
CA LEU A 44 10.84 -13.50 -7.81
C LEU A 44 11.45 -14.71 -7.09
N GLU A 45 12.70 -15.07 -7.40
CA GLU A 45 13.47 -16.15 -6.75
C GLU A 45 13.71 -15.85 -5.25
N GLY A 46 13.97 -14.58 -4.90
CA GLY A 46 14.16 -14.18 -3.50
C GLY A 46 12.88 -14.08 -2.67
N LEU A 47 11.70 -14.18 -3.30
CA LEU A 47 10.39 -14.14 -2.66
C LEU A 47 9.81 -15.56 -2.52
N ASP A 48 10.69 -16.45 -2.08
CA ASP A 48 10.59 -17.90 -2.10
C ASP A 48 9.21 -18.46 -1.65
N GLN A 49 8.74 -19.46 -2.39
CA GLN A 49 7.48 -20.23 -2.24
C GLN A 49 6.20 -19.55 -2.76
N GLN A 50 6.04 -19.66 -4.08
CA GLN A 50 4.78 -19.49 -4.80
C GLN A 50 3.73 -20.46 -4.22
N GLY A 51 2.92 -19.98 -3.29
CA GLY A 51 1.66 -20.65 -2.93
C GLY A 51 0.81 -20.88 -4.19
N PRO A 52 -0.19 -21.79 -4.14
CA PRO A 52 -1.03 -22.07 -5.30
C PRO A 52 -1.59 -20.76 -5.87
N TRP A 53 -1.63 -20.67 -7.19
CA TRP A 53 -2.21 -19.53 -7.88
C TRP A 53 -3.58 -19.20 -7.26
N PRO A 54 -3.88 -17.90 -7.09
CA PRO A 54 -5.12 -17.51 -6.45
C PRO A 54 -6.31 -18.16 -7.15
N PRO A 55 -7.29 -18.65 -6.39
CA PRO A 55 -8.47 -19.29 -6.96
C PRO A 55 -9.19 -18.33 -7.91
N THR A 56 -9.86 -18.90 -8.92
CA THR A 56 -10.55 -18.16 -9.99
C THR A 56 -11.61 -17.18 -9.45
N ALA A 57 -12.15 -17.44 -8.26
CA ALA A 57 -13.11 -16.58 -7.57
C ALA A 57 -12.40 -15.67 -6.55
N MET A 58 -12.16 -14.42 -6.93
CA MET A 58 -11.61 -13.39 -6.04
C MET A 58 -12.72 -12.55 -5.41
N THR A 59 -12.56 -12.19 -4.14
CA THR A 59 -13.47 -11.26 -3.44
C THR A 59 -13.47 -9.88 -4.12
N ALA A 60 -14.53 -9.10 -3.94
CA ALA A 60 -14.62 -7.75 -4.51
C ALA A 60 -13.47 -6.82 -4.04
N VAL A 61 -13.04 -6.98 -2.78
CA VAL A 61 -11.89 -6.25 -2.22
C VAL A 61 -10.60 -6.65 -2.96
N ALA A 62 -10.37 -7.94 -3.17
CA ALA A 62 -9.19 -8.43 -3.87
C ALA A 62 -9.14 -7.96 -5.34
N GLN A 63 -10.28 -7.95 -6.02
CA GLN A 63 -10.38 -7.37 -7.37
C GLN A 63 -10.07 -5.88 -7.37
N GLN A 64 -10.53 -5.13 -6.36
CA GLN A 64 -10.25 -3.71 -6.25
C GLN A 64 -8.76 -3.43 -5.99
N TRP A 65 -8.10 -4.25 -5.16
CA TRP A 65 -6.65 -4.19 -4.96
C TRP A 65 -5.90 -4.36 -6.27
N ILE A 66 -6.23 -5.39 -7.06
CA ILE A 66 -5.59 -5.65 -8.36
C ILE A 66 -5.82 -4.47 -9.33
N ARG A 67 -7.04 -3.93 -9.37
CA ARG A 67 -7.36 -2.79 -10.23
C ARG A 67 -6.58 -1.54 -9.84
N GLN A 68 -6.39 -1.31 -8.56
CA GLN A 68 -5.73 -0.12 -8.00
C GLN A 68 -4.29 -0.37 -7.58
N TRP A 69 -3.65 -1.43 -8.08
CA TRP A 69 -2.38 -1.93 -7.53
C TRP A 69 -1.32 -0.85 -7.31
N GLN A 70 -1.02 -0.06 -8.34
CA GLN A 70 -0.03 1.03 -8.28
C GLN A 70 -0.47 2.20 -7.38
N GLN A 71 -1.78 2.37 -7.14
CA GLN A 71 -2.30 3.41 -6.25
C GLN A 71 -2.41 2.94 -4.80
N LEU A 72 -2.17 1.66 -4.49
CA LEU A 72 -2.32 1.13 -3.14
C LEU A 72 -1.48 1.87 -2.09
N PRO A 73 -0.24 2.32 -2.34
CA PRO A 73 0.52 3.13 -1.38
C PRO A 73 -0.13 4.48 -1.07
N TYR A 74 -0.71 5.14 -2.08
CA TYR A 74 -1.42 6.39 -1.90
C TYR A 74 -2.76 6.17 -1.17
N ILE A 75 -3.52 5.14 -1.55
CA ILE A 75 -4.75 4.73 -0.88
C ILE A 75 -4.46 4.40 0.60
N ALA A 76 -3.39 3.66 0.87
CA ALA A 76 -2.91 3.39 2.23
C ALA A 76 -2.65 4.70 2.98
N SER A 77 -1.92 5.63 2.37
CA SER A 77 -1.63 6.94 2.98
C SER A 77 -2.90 7.73 3.32
N LEU A 78 -3.93 7.70 2.47
CA LEU A 78 -5.23 8.31 2.77
C LEU A 78 -5.88 7.66 4.01
N MET A 79 -5.94 6.33 4.03
CA MET A 79 -6.50 5.57 5.15
C MET A 79 -5.72 5.81 6.46
N GLY A 80 -4.38 5.84 6.38
CA GLY A 80 -3.50 6.10 7.49
C GLY A 80 -3.61 7.52 8.04
N ALA A 81 -3.69 8.53 7.16
CA ALA A 81 -3.90 9.92 7.55
C ALA A 81 -5.23 10.09 8.28
N TRP A 82 -6.28 9.44 7.77
CA TRP A 82 -7.59 9.41 8.44
C TRP A 82 -7.51 8.76 9.83
N ARG A 83 -6.83 7.62 9.93
CA ARG A 83 -6.68 6.84 11.17
C ARG A 83 -5.92 7.62 12.24
N LEU A 84 -4.83 8.27 11.87
CA LEU A 84 -3.94 8.99 12.79
C LEU A 84 -4.35 10.45 13.04
N PHE A 85 -5.33 10.97 12.30
CA PHE A 85 -5.76 12.37 12.40
C PHE A 85 -5.93 12.88 13.84
N PRO A 86 -6.57 12.15 14.79
CA PRO A 86 -6.75 12.67 16.15
C PRO A 86 -5.43 12.99 16.86
N GLN A 87 -4.35 12.27 16.57
CA GLN A 87 -3.03 12.57 17.13
C GLN A 87 -2.29 13.62 16.31
N LEU A 88 -2.33 13.51 14.98
CA LEU A 88 -1.66 14.45 14.08
C LEU A 88 -2.18 15.88 14.26
N ALA A 89 -3.48 16.03 14.52
CA ALA A 89 -4.11 17.33 14.78
C ALA A 89 -3.69 17.92 16.13
N ARG A 90 -3.55 17.09 17.18
CA ARG A 90 -3.19 17.54 18.54
C ARG A 90 -1.79 18.14 18.64
N GLY A 91 -0.86 17.73 17.78
CA GLY A 91 0.52 18.23 17.77
C GLY A 91 0.89 19.10 16.56
N GLY A 92 -0.08 19.51 15.73
CA GLY A 92 0.19 20.28 14.50
C GLY A 92 0.92 19.49 13.40
N ALA A 93 1.31 18.24 13.64
CA ALA A 93 1.97 17.34 12.68
C ALA A 93 1.12 17.11 11.41
N LEU A 94 -0.20 17.31 11.50
CA LEU A 94 -1.08 17.29 10.33
C LEU A 94 -0.62 18.27 9.24
N LEU A 95 -0.07 19.44 9.60
CA LEU A 95 0.38 20.46 8.65
C LEU A 95 1.61 20.03 7.84
N GLN A 96 2.34 19.02 8.31
CA GLN A 96 3.50 18.47 7.60
C GLN A 96 3.08 17.45 6.52
N LEU A 97 1.80 17.07 6.45
CA LEU A 97 1.31 16.16 5.43
C LEU A 97 0.97 16.90 4.12
N PRO A 98 1.13 16.22 2.96
CA PRO A 98 0.60 16.67 1.69
C PRO A 98 -0.88 17.08 1.78
N MET A 99 -1.24 18.12 1.04
CA MET A 99 -2.60 18.68 1.06
C MET A 99 -3.71 17.65 0.76
N PRO A 100 -3.56 16.71 -0.19
CA PRO A 100 -4.59 15.68 -0.43
C PRO A 100 -4.85 14.78 0.79
N LEU A 101 -3.78 14.42 1.52
CA LEU A 101 -3.91 13.61 2.74
C LEU A 101 -4.63 14.38 3.85
N ARG A 102 -4.32 15.68 4.00
CA ARG A 102 -4.99 16.55 4.99
C ARG A 102 -6.48 16.69 4.71
N GLN A 103 -6.85 16.89 3.43
CA GLN A 103 -8.24 17.00 3.02
C GLN A 103 -9.02 15.73 3.34
N PHE A 104 -8.51 14.57 2.90
CA PHE A 104 -9.17 13.30 3.16
C PHE A 104 -9.26 12.98 4.67
N ALA A 105 -8.18 13.23 5.41
CA ALA A 105 -8.16 12.99 6.86
C ALA A 105 -9.13 13.90 7.63
N SER A 106 -9.55 15.02 7.05
CA SER A 106 -10.55 15.92 7.63
C SER A 106 -11.98 15.38 7.46
N CYS A 107 -12.24 14.52 6.47
CA CYS A 107 -13.54 13.87 6.27
C CYS A 107 -13.85 12.89 7.42
N ARG A 108 -15.05 12.96 8.01
CA ARG A 108 -15.51 12.06 9.09
C ARG A 108 -16.59 11.06 8.62
N PRO A 109 -16.24 10.01 7.86
CA PRO A 109 -17.16 8.93 7.50
C PRO A 109 -17.54 8.01 8.67
N GLY A 110 -16.88 8.08 9.83
CA GLY A 110 -17.15 7.20 10.96
C GLY A 110 -16.27 7.46 12.20
N PRO A 111 -16.45 6.67 13.27
CA PRO A 111 -15.66 6.78 14.49
C PRO A 111 -14.19 6.40 14.25
N ARG A 112 -13.27 7.10 14.92
CA ARG A 112 -11.82 6.87 14.84
C ARG A 112 -11.31 6.40 16.19
N THR A 113 -10.66 5.25 16.22
CA THR A 113 -9.87 4.85 17.40
C THR A 113 -8.53 5.57 17.34
N SER A 114 -8.21 6.30 18.42
CA SER A 114 -6.92 6.97 18.54
C SER A 114 -5.82 5.91 18.67
N MET A 115 -4.84 5.96 17.77
CA MET A 115 -3.63 5.13 17.83
C MET A 115 -2.46 6.03 18.24
N PRO A 116 -1.55 5.62 19.14
CA PRO A 116 -0.41 6.44 19.51
C PRO A 116 0.53 6.68 18.30
N LEU A 117 1.14 7.86 18.24
CA LEU A 117 2.21 8.15 17.28
C LEU A 117 3.54 7.63 17.83
N GLY A 118 4.40 7.15 16.93
CA GLY A 118 5.79 6.86 17.25
C GLY A 118 6.54 8.17 17.56
N PRO A 119 7.35 8.22 18.63
CA PRO A 119 7.97 9.47 19.09
C PRO A 119 9.09 10.01 18.17
N SER A 120 9.56 9.26 17.17
CA SER A 120 10.77 9.60 16.40
C SER A 120 10.67 9.42 14.88
N SER A 121 9.48 9.18 14.33
CA SER A 121 9.30 8.98 12.88
C SER A 121 8.62 10.17 12.21
N VAL A 122 9.00 10.44 10.96
CA VAL A 122 8.40 11.51 10.15
C VAL A 122 6.89 11.26 10.02
N PRO A 123 6.02 12.29 10.16
CA PRO A 123 4.58 12.08 10.16
C PRO A 123 4.05 11.31 8.94
N LEU A 124 4.63 11.54 7.76
CA LEU A 124 4.26 10.82 6.54
C LEU A 124 4.56 9.32 6.65
N GLN A 125 5.71 8.93 7.18
CA GLN A 125 6.07 7.51 7.37
C GLN A 125 5.14 6.82 8.36
N GLN A 126 4.71 7.52 9.41
CA GLN A 126 3.70 7.00 10.34
C GLN A 126 2.35 6.79 9.65
N VAL A 127 1.97 7.73 8.80
CA VAL A 127 0.76 7.64 7.98
C VAL A 127 0.83 6.46 7.02
N GLU A 128 1.94 6.28 6.32
CA GLU A 128 2.15 5.15 5.42
C GLU A 128 2.10 3.81 6.18
N ALA A 129 2.73 3.72 7.35
CA ALA A 129 2.69 2.53 8.21
C ALA A 129 1.26 2.23 8.71
N ALA A 130 0.50 3.27 9.08
CA ALA A 130 -0.90 3.12 9.45
C ALA A 130 -1.76 2.62 8.30
N GLY A 131 -1.53 3.18 7.12
CA GLY A 131 -2.18 2.76 5.88
C GLY A 131 -1.89 1.31 5.55
N PHE A 132 -0.62 0.93 5.59
CA PHE A 132 -0.19 -0.44 5.35
C PHE A 132 -0.79 -1.40 6.39
N ASN A 133 -0.87 -1.02 7.68
CA ASN A 133 -1.54 -1.84 8.70
C ASN A 133 -3.02 -2.08 8.37
N LEU A 134 -3.73 -1.02 7.90
CA LEU A 134 -5.11 -1.15 7.49
C LEU A 134 -5.26 -2.00 6.22
N LEU A 135 -4.34 -1.93 5.26
CA LEU A 135 -4.35 -2.86 4.12
C LEU A 135 -4.07 -4.30 4.56
N SER A 136 -3.12 -4.51 5.46
CA SER A 136 -2.75 -5.82 6.01
C SER A 136 -3.89 -6.52 6.75
N SER A 137 -4.83 -5.77 7.32
CA SER A 137 -6.05 -6.34 7.93
C SER A 137 -6.91 -7.16 6.95
N PHE A 138 -6.75 -6.93 5.63
CA PHE A 138 -7.43 -7.70 4.59
C PHE A 138 -6.69 -8.96 4.17
N SER A 139 -5.50 -9.25 4.74
CA SER A 139 -4.66 -10.40 4.36
C SER A 139 -5.41 -11.73 4.38
N GLY A 140 -6.28 -11.97 5.37
CA GLY A 140 -7.13 -13.18 5.42
C GLY A 140 -8.17 -13.31 4.30
N ARG A 141 -8.36 -12.27 3.47
CA ARG A 141 -9.27 -12.25 2.31
C ARG A 141 -8.52 -12.21 0.98
N LEU A 142 -7.19 -12.28 1.02
CA LEU A 142 -6.31 -12.12 -0.11
C LEU A 142 -5.43 -13.36 -0.31
N PRO A 143 -5.08 -13.68 -1.55
CA PRO A 143 -4.05 -14.67 -1.82
C PRO A 143 -2.71 -14.22 -1.22
N LEU A 144 -2.01 -15.13 -0.54
CA LEU A 144 -0.71 -14.84 0.08
C LEU A 144 0.31 -14.22 -0.89
N PRO A 145 0.47 -14.72 -2.14
CA PRO A 145 1.43 -14.12 -3.08
C PRO A 145 1.11 -12.64 -3.36
N LEU A 146 -0.17 -12.26 -3.40
CA LEU A 146 -0.58 -10.88 -3.62
C LEU A 146 -0.20 -10.01 -2.41
N PHE A 147 -0.35 -10.51 -1.20
CA PHE A 147 0.02 -9.76 0.00
C PHE A 147 1.54 -9.54 0.09
N GLU A 148 2.34 -10.54 -0.23
CA GLU A 148 3.81 -10.41 -0.26
C GLU A 148 4.26 -9.32 -1.24
N ARG A 149 3.63 -9.26 -2.43
CA ARG A 149 3.91 -8.20 -3.42
C ARG A 149 3.48 -6.83 -2.96
N LEU A 150 2.45 -6.71 -2.13
CA LEU A 150 2.07 -5.42 -1.57
C LEU A 150 3.21 -4.81 -0.77
N SER A 151 3.90 -5.62 0.04
CA SER A 151 4.99 -5.14 0.91
C SER A 151 6.15 -4.49 0.14
N LEU A 152 6.37 -4.92 -1.12
CA LEU A 152 7.41 -4.38 -1.99
C LEU A 152 7.14 -2.92 -2.37
N GLN A 153 5.88 -2.47 -2.35
CA GLN A 153 5.51 -1.09 -2.69
C GLN A 153 5.80 -0.07 -1.59
N PHE A 154 6.15 -0.53 -0.38
CA PHE A 154 6.40 0.34 0.78
C PHE A 154 7.88 0.33 1.15
N SER A 155 8.38 1.44 1.69
CA SER A 155 9.77 1.49 2.18
C SER A 155 10.06 0.45 3.27
N PRO A 156 11.33 0.01 3.42
CA PRO A 156 11.73 -0.85 4.54
C PRO A 156 11.38 -0.24 5.91
N HIS A 157 11.48 1.08 6.04
CA HIS A 157 11.15 1.79 7.28
C HIS A 157 9.65 1.67 7.62
N VAL A 158 8.77 1.85 6.64
CA VAL A 158 7.31 1.69 6.82
C VAL A 158 6.96 0.27 7.26
N ILE A 159 7.57 -0.74 6.64
CA ILE A 159 7.38 -2.14 7.06
C ILE A 159 7.88 -2.38 8.49
N GLY A 160 9.02 -1.82 8.86
CA GLY A 160 9.57 -1.92 10.22
C GLY A 160 8.69 -1.25 11.28
N LEU A 161 8.07 -0.10 10.96
CA LEU A 161 7.10 0.57 11.83
C LEU A 161 5.81 -0.24 11.99
N HIS A 162 5.28 -0.78 10.87
CA HIS A 162 4.10 -1.62 10.86
C HIS A 162 4.22 -2.83 11.79
N ALA A 163 5.38 -3.50 11.79
CA ALA A 163 5.60 -4.69 12.62
C ALA A 163 5.45 -4.46 14.12
N GLN A 164 5.50 -3.20 14.58
CA GLN A 164 5.36 -2.81 15.98
C GLN A 164 3.90 -2.55 16.38
N TRP A 165 2.98 -2.52 15.41
CA TRP A 165 1.61 -2.10 15.63
C TRP A 165 0.67 -3.28 15.81
N PRO A 166 -0.41 -3.11 16.60
CA PRO A 166 -1.43 -4.13 16.70
C PRO A 166 -2.09 -4.34 15.33
N VAL A 167 -2.47 -5.58 15.06
CA VAL A 167 -3.26 -5.94 13.87
C VAL A 167 -4.52 -5.09 13.85
N ALA A 168 -4.75 -4.38 12.74
CA ALA A 168 -5.97 -3.59 12.56
C ALA A 168 -7.14 -4.49 12.16
N GLU A 169 -8.35 -4.05 12.49
CA GLU A 169 -9.58 -4.64 11.96
C GLU A 169 -9.86 -4.11 10.53
N PRO A 170 -10.37 -4.95 9.61
CA PRO A 170 -10.65 -4.54 8.24
C PRO A 170 -11.84 -3.58 8.13
N ASP A 171 -11.55 -2.33 7.77
CA ASP A 171 -12.57 -1.32 7.47
C ASP A 171 -12.79 -1.20 5.95
N THR A 172 -13.76 -1.96 5.46
CA THR A 172 -14.09 -2.00 4.02
C THR A 172 -14.68 -0.67 3.53
N ALA A 173 -15.41 0.06 4.39
CA ALA A 173 -16.00 1.34 4.03
C ALA A 173 -14.92 2.40 3.84
N LEU A 174 -13.96 2.49 4.76
CA LEU A 174 -12.80 3.38 4.65
C LEU A 174 -11.97 3.05 3.40
N PHE A 175 -11.72 1.77 3.12
CA PHE A 175 -11.00 1.36 1.92
C PHE A 175 -11.72 1.82 0.64
N ILE A 176 -13.03 1.59 0.53
CA ILE A 176 -13.81 2.02 -0.64
C ILE A 176 -13.77 3.54 -0.79
N LEU A 177 -13.94 4.30 0.30
CA LEU A 177 -13.88 5.76 0.28
C LEU A 177 -12.51 6.28 -0.15
N ALA A 178 -11.43 5.70 0.36
CA ALA A 178 -10.06 6.05 -0.04
C ALA A 178 -9.82 5.75 -1.53
N VAL A 179 -10.33 4.63 -2.04
CA VAL A 179 -10.26 4.31 -3.48
C VAL A 179 -11.03 5.32 -4.32
N GLN A 180 -12.27 5.68 -3.94
CA GLN A 180 -13.03 6.68 -4.69
C GLN A 180 -12.34 8.05 -4.65
N HIS A 181 -11.78 8.43 -3.50
CA HIS A 181 -11.00 9.66 -3.38
C HIS A 181 -9.78 9.64 -4.29
N ALA A 182 -8.99 8.56 -4.30
CA ALA A 182 -7.81 8.43 -5.14
C ALA A 182 -8.13 8.46 -6.64
N ARG A 183 -9.31 7.96 -7.05
CA ARG A 183 -9.77 8.04 -8.44
C ARG A 183 -10.15 9.47 -8.85
N LEU A 184 -10.72 10.26 -7.93
CA LEU A 184 -11.14 11.64 -8.19
C LEU A 184 -9.98 12.64 -8.04
N HIS A 185 -9.05 12.34 -7.14
CA HIS A 185 -7.89 13.15 -6.80
C HIS A 185 -6.64 12.25 -6.83
N PRO A 186 -6.13 11.91 -8.02
CA PRO A 186 -4.94 11.08 -8.16
C PRO A 186 -3.76 11.74 -7.43
N ASN A 187 -2.83 10.91 -6.93
CA ASN A 187 -1.61 11.42 -6.31
C ASN A 187 -0.92 12.37 -7.31
N PRO A 188 -0.61 13.63 -6.95
CA PRO A 188 0.28 14.43 -7.77
C PRO A 188 1.63 13.69 -7.80
N ASP A 189 2.10 13.32 -8.99
CA ASP A 189 3.37 12.62 -9.20
C ASP A 189 4.55 13.30 -8.48
#